data_AF-A0A0F7WI43-F1
#
_entry.id   AF-A0A0F7WI43-F1
#
_cell.length_a   1.000
_cell.length_b   1.000
_cell.length_c   1.000
_cell.angle_alpha   90.00
_cell.angle_beta   90.00
_cell.angle_gamma   90.00
#
_symmetry.space_group_name_H-M   'P 1'
#
loop_
_entity.id
_entity.type
_entity.pdbx_description
1 polymer ?
#
loop_
_entity_poly.entity_id
_entity_poly.type
_entity_poly.pdbx_seq_one_letter_code
_entity_poly.pdbx_strand_id
1 'polypeptide(L)'
;MKCSPLTLVPHIFLKNDCECHRSCSLKIRTIARLILGLVLALVSALSFVFLAAPISYAIGGTLALAAIVILIITLVVALLAKSKVLPIPNELQKIIYNRYPKEVFYFVKTHSLTVNELKIFINCWKSGTDLPPNLHKKAEAFGIDILKSIDLTLFPEFEEILLQNCPLYWLSHFIDKTESVAGEIGLNKTQKVYGLLGPLAFHKGYTTIFHSYTRPLLTLISESQYKFLYSKASKNQWDSPSVKKTCEEIFKELPHNMIFRKDVQGISQFLFLFFSHGITWEQAQMIQLINPDNWKMLCQFDKAGGHCSMATFGGFLNTETNMFDPVSSNYEPTVNFMTWKELKVLLEKVKESPMHPASALVQKICVNTTHHQNLLKRWQFVRNTSSQWTSSLPQYAFHAQTYKLEKKIESSLPIRSSL
;
A
#
# COMPACT_ATOMS: atom_id res chain seq x y z
N MET A 1 -14.37 9.10 21.09
CA MET A 1 -14.47 9.99 22.26
C MET A 1 -13.62 11.23 22.01
N LYS A 2 -14.18 12.44 22.14
CA LYS A 2 -13.42 13.69 22.06
C LYS A 2 -12.67 13.88 23.39
N CYS A 3 -11.34 13.90 23.36
CA CYS A 3 -10.55 14.21 24.55
C CYS A 3 -10.78 15.66 24.96
N SER A 4 -10.91 15.92 26.27
CA SER A 4 -10.98 17.28 26.78
C SER A 4 -9.60 17.97 26.62
N PRO A 5 -9.54 19.29 26.47
CA PRO A 5 -8.26 20.03 26.36
C PRO A 5 -7.29 19.74 27.52
N LEU A 6 -7.83 19.45 28.72
CA LEU A 6 -7.07 19.13 29.92
C LEU A 6 -6.42 17.73 29.88
N THR A 7 -7.04 16.77 29.19
CA THR A 7 -6.45 15.42 28.98
C THR A 7 -5.54 15.36 27.74
N LEU A 8 -5.60 16.37 26.87
CA LEU A 8 -4.83 16.48 25.63
C LEU A 8 -3.31 16.48 25.89
N VAL A 9 -2.90 17.29 26.87
CA VAL A 9 -1.51 17.53 27.23
C VAL A 9 -0.84 16.23 27.70
N PRO A 10 -1.29 15.55 28.77
CA PRO A 10 -0.63 14.31 29.21
C PRO A 10 -0.65 13.20 28.16
N HIS A 11 -1.66 13.15 27.29
CA HIS A 11 -1.72 12.14 26.22
C HIS A 11 -0.69 12.35 25.11
N ILE A 12 -0.41 13.60 24.71
CA ILE A 12 0.63 13.92 23.72
C ILE A 12 2.03 13.66 24.31
N PHE A 13 2.21 13.94 25.60
CA PHE A 13 3.53 13.88 26.23
C PHE A 13 3.90 12.50 26.77
N LEU A 14 2.97 11.74 27.36
CA LEU A 14 3.26 10.50 28.09
C LEU A 14 2.84 9.21 27.35
N LYS A 15 1.89 9.29 26.42
CA LYS A 15 1.36 8.09 25.74
C LYS A 15 1.87 8.03 24.31
N ASN A 16 2.64 6.98 23.99
CA ASN A 16 3.18 6.79 22.64
C ASN A 16 2.08 6.49 21.60
N ASP A 17 0.92 5.96 22.03
CA ASP A 17 -0.21 5.65 21.15
C ASP A 17 -1.55 6.00 21.81
N CYS A 18 -2.10 7.17 21.49
CA CYS A 18 -3.50 7.51 21.77
C CYS A 18 -4.29 7.57 20.48
N GLU A 19 -5.45 6.90 20.45
CA GLU A 19 -6.43 6.96 19.35
C GLU A 19 -6.90 8.40 19.06
N CYS A 20 -6.80 9.28 20.04
CA CYS A 20 -7.18 10.68 19.98
C CYS A 20 -6.29 11.57 19.08
N HIS A 21 -5.07 11.14 18.74
CA HIS A 21 -4.09 11.95 17.99
C HIS A 21 -3.41 11.19 16.85
N ARG A 22 -4.23 10.54 16.02
CA ARG A 22 -3.84 9.72 14.85
C ARG A 22 -3.02 10.46 13.79
N SER A 23 -3.05 11.80 13.77
CA SER A 23 -2.38 12.68 12.80
C SER A 23 -1.04 13.29 13.27
N CYS A 24 -0.66 13.11 14.54
CA CYS A 24 0.53 13.76 15.08
C CYS A 24 1.77 12.87 14.87
N SER A 25 2.66 13.27 13.96
CA SER A 25 3.86 12.49 13.61
C SER A 25 4.84 12.34 14.77
N LEU A 26 5.61 11.25 14.77
CA LEU A 26 6.69 11.01 15.74
C LEU A 26 7.64 12.20 15.87
N LYS A 27 7.97 12.88 14.75
CA LYS A 27 8.79 14.09 14.74
C LYS A 27 8.17 15.23 15.56
N ILE A 28 6.88 15.52 15.36
CA ILE A 28 6.18 16.59 16.08
C ILE A 28 6.10 16.26 17.57
N ARG A 29 5.90 14.98 17.93
CA ARG A 29 5.88 14.54 19.33
C ARG A 29 7.26 14.63 20.00
N THR A 30 8.32 14.26 19.30
CA THR A 30 9.69 14.41 19.79
C THR A 30 10.02 15.88 20.02
N ILE A 31 9.69 16.76 19.06
CA ILE A 31 9.87 18.21 19.19
C ILE A 31 9.07 18.75 20.39
N ALA A 32 7.80 18.37 20.52
CA ALA A 32 6.97 18.80 21.64
C ALA A 32 7.55 18.36 22.99
N ARG A 33 7.98 17.10 23.14
CA ARG A 33 8.60 16.59 24.37
C ARG A 33 9.92 17.31 24.70
N LEU A 34 10.70 17.66 23.69
CA LEU A 34 11.94 18.42 23.84
C LEU A 34 11.66 19.85 24.34
N ILE A 35 10.66 20.52 23.74
CA ILE A 35 10.20 21.86 24.18
C ILE A 35 9.68 21.78 25.63
N LEU A 36 8.87 20.77 25.97
CA LEU A 36 8.36 20.61 27.33
C LEU A 36 9.50 20.39 28.34
N GLY A 37 10.47 19.54 28.02
CA GLY A 37 11.64 19.32 28.86
C GLY A 37 12.43 20.60 29.12
N LEU A 38 12.62 21.42 28.08
CA LEU A 38 13.27 22.74 28.16
C LEU A 38 12.50 23.72 29.04
N VAL A 39 11.17 23.81 28.87
CA VAL A 39 10.31 24.69 29.68
C VAL A 39 10.34 24.26 31.15
N LEU A 40 10.25 22.96 31.44
CA LEU A 40 10.32 22.45 32.81
C LEU A 40 11.69 22.73 33.45
N ALA A 41 12.78 22.60 32.71
CA ALA A 41 14.12 22.94 33.18
C ALA A 41 14.27 24.45 33.48
N LEU A 42 13.71 25.31 32.62
CA LEU A 42 13.69 26.76 32.83
C LEU A 42 12.88 27.16 34.07
N VAL A 43 11.66 26.61 34.22
CA VAL A 43 10.81 26.87 35.40
C VAL A 43 11.45 26.34 36.67
N SER A 44 12.12 25.18 36.60
CA SER A 44 12.92 24.66 37.71
C SER A 44 14.04 25.62 38.11
N ALA A 45 14.82 26.13 37.15
CA ALA A 45 15.90 27.08 37.42
C ALA A 45 15.37 28.39 38.04
N LEU A 46 14.27 28.92 37.52
CA LEU A 46 13.59 30.09 38.10
C LEU A 46 13.09 29.81 39.52
N SER A 47 12.52 28.62 39.77
CA SER A 47 12.09 28.20 41.10
C SER A 47 13.26 28.15 42.09
N PHE A 48 14.44 27.72 41.62
CA PHE A 48 15.67 27.73 42.43
C PHE A 48 16.15 29.13 42.81
N VAL A 49 15.96 30.11 41.92
CA VAL A 49 16.42 31.50 42.12
C VAL A 49 15.42 32.33 42.95
N PHE A 50 14.12 32.12 42.76
CA PHE A 50 13.10 33.05 43.27
C PHE A 50 12.28 32.55 44.47
N LEU A 51 12.39 31.28 44.86
CA LEU A 51 11.62 30.73 45.99
C LEU A 51 12.50 30.52 47.24
N ALA A 52 11.86 30.61 48.40
CA ALA A 52 12.50 30.30 49.67
C ALA A 52 12.98 28.83 49.72
N ALA A 53 14.17 28.61 50.31
CA ALA A 53 14.92 27.36 50.25
C ALA A 53 14.09 26.05 50.36
N PRO A 54 13.23 25.82 51.38
CA PRO A 54 12.51 24.55 51.48
C PRO A 54 11.48 24.32 50.36
N ILE A 55 10.83 25.39 49.88
CA ILE A 55 9.82 25.34 48.80
C ILE A 55 10.53 25.20 47.44
N SER A 56 11.65 25.91 47.30
CA SER A 56 12.54 25.86 46.14
C SER A 56 13.06 24.45 45.86
N TYR A 57 13.55 23.73 46.89
CA TYR A 57 14.01 22.35 46.71
C TYR A 57 12.88 21.38 46.34
N ALA A 58 11.69 21.54 46.95
CA ALA A 58 10.56 20.66 46.67
C ALA A 58 10.02 20.85 45.24
N ILE A 59 9.79 22.09 44.82
CA ILE A 59 9.19 22.41 43.52
C ILE A 59 10.24 22.37 42.40
N GLY A 60 11.39 23.01 42.60
CA GLY A 60 12.48 22.99 41.63
C GLY A 60 13.04 21.59 41.43
N GLY A 61 13.25 20.83 42.51
CA GLY A 61 13.76 19.46 42.44
C GLY A 61 12.81 18.50 41.70
N THR A 62 11.51 18.57 41.97
CA THR A 62 10.51 17.73 41.28
C THR A 62 10.37 18.06 39.80
N LEU A 63 10.39 19.36 39.44
CA LEU A 63 10.36 19.80 38.05
C LEU A 63 11.64 19.42 37.28
N ALA A 64 12.81 19.55 37.91
CA ALA A 64 14.08 19.09 37.34
C ALA A 64 14.06 17.58 37.07
N LEU A 65 13.59 16.78 38.03
CA LEU A 65 13.49 15.34 37.87
C LEU A 65 12.53 14.95 36.73
N ALA A 66 11.37 15.61 36.66
CA ALA A 66 10.41 15.40 35.58
C ALA A 66 11.00 15.77 34.21
N ALA A 67 11.73 16.87 34.12
CA ALA A 67 12.42 17.29 32.89
C ALA A 67 13.45 16.25 32.44
N ILE A 68 14.27 15.75 33.37
CA ILE A 68 15.27 14.72 33.10
C ILE A 68 14.61 13.44 32.59
N VAL A 69 13.55 12.95 33.26
CA VAL A 69 12.82 11.74 32.84
C VAL A 69 12.24 11.90 31.44
N ILE A 70 11.62 13.04 31.14
CA ILE A 70 11.06 13.32 29.79
C ILE A 70 12.17 13.35 28.74
N LEU A 71 13.31 13.97 29.02
CA LEU A 71 14.45 14.02 28.10
C LEU A 71 15.07 12.64 27.88
N ILE A 72 15.22 11.82 28.93
CA ILE A 72 15.72 10.44 28.82
C ILE A 72 14.76 9.60 27.96
N ILE A 73 13.46 9.65 28.22
CA ILE A 73 12.47 8.92 27.40
C ILE A 73 12.52 9.41 25.95
N THR A 74 12.65 10.71 25.72
CA THR A 74 12.74 11.30 24.37
C THR A 74 14.01 10.85 23.66
N LEU A 75 15.15 10.82 24.35
CA LEU A 75 16.43 10.35 23.83
C LEU A 75 16.37 8.85 23.52
N VAL A 76 15.84 8.03 24.43
CA VAL A 76 15.66 6.58 24.21
C VAL A 76 14.75 6.34 23.02
N VAL A 77 13.62 7.05 22.91
CA VAL A 77 12.73 6.95 21.75
C VAL A 77 13.41 7.42 20.46
N ALA A 78 14.19 8.50 20.48
CA ALA A 78 14.92 8.98 19.32
C ALA A 78 16.03 8.01 18.88
N LEU A 79 16.75 7.41 19.84
CA LEU A 79 17.79 6.41 19.58
C LEU A 79 17.22 5.07 19.12
N LEU A 80 16.04 4.69 19.63
CA LEU A 80 15.29 3.51 19.17
C LEU A 80 14.61 3.76 17.82
N ALA A 81 14.25 5.01 17.52
CA ALA A 81 13.75 5.47 16.22
C ALA A 81 14.86 5.59 15.17
N LYS A 82 15.88 4.72 15.23
CA LYS A 82 16.71 4.44 14.07
C LYS A 82 15.76 4.13 12.93
N SER A 83 15.72 5.04 11.95
CA SER A 83 15.38 4.70 10.57
C SER A 83 16.24 3.49 10.25
N LYS A 84 15.69 2.29 10.41
CA LYS A 84 16.37 1.07 10.04
C LYS A 84 16.38 1.09 8.53
N VAL A 85 17.45 1.66 7.99
CA VAL A 85 17.88 1.48 6.61
C VAL A 85 18.06 -0.03 6.46
N LEU A 86 16.99 -0.70 6.06
CA LEU A 86 16.93 -2.15 5.99
C LEU A 86 17.60 -2.59 4.68
N PRO A 87 18.59 -3.49 4.76
CA PRO A 87 19.21 -4.04 3.56
C PRO A 87 18.17 -4.79 2.73
N ILE A 88 18.48 -5.01 1.45
CA ILE A 88 17.63 -5.78 0.54
C ILE A 88 17.36 -7.18 1.15
N PRO A 89 16.09 -7.63 1.24
CA PRO A 89 15.74 -8.94 1.78
C PRO A 89 16.41 -10.10 1.05
N ASN A 90 16.73 -11.18 1.76
CA ASN A 90 17.49 -12.32 1.23
C ASN A 90 16.86 -12.96 -0.02
N GLU A 91 15.54 -13.15 -0.05
CA GLU A 91 14.89 -13.73 -1.23
C GLU A 91 14.96 -12.79 -2.44
N LEU A 92 14.89 -11.46 -2.24
CA LEU A 92 15.10 -10.49 -3.31
C LEU A 92 16.56 -10.45 -3.78
N GLN A 93 17.53 -10.64 -2.88
CA GLN A 93 18.94 -10.80 -3.26
C GLN A 93 19.16 -12.02 -4.17
N LYS A 94 18.44 -13.14 -3.95
CA LYS A 94 18.50 -14.30 -4.85
C LYS A 94 17.97 -13.98 -6.25
N ILE A 95 16.96 -13.12 -6.34
CA ILE A 95 16.42 -12.65 -7.63
C ILE A 95 17.44 -11.76 -8.33
N ILE A 96 18.09 -10.85 -7.60
CA ILE A 96 19.19 -10.01 -8.12
C ILE A 96 20.33 -10.87 -8.66
N TYR A 97 20.77 -11.89 -7.90
CA TYR A 97 21.81 -12.83 -8.33
C TYR A 97 21.49 -13.52 -9.67
N ASN A 98 20.22 -13.83 -9.92
CA ASN A 98 19.78 -14.50 -11.13
C ASN A 98 19.54 -13.55 -12.32
N ARG A 99 19.51 -12.23 -12.09
CA ARG A 99 19.09 -11.23 -13.09
C ARG A 99 20.17 -10.22 -13.45
N TYR A 100 21.17 -10.03 -12.59
CA TYR A 100 22.29 -9.13 -12.82
C TYR A 100 23.63 -9.87 -12.73
N PRO A 101 24.73 -9.25 -13.21
CA PRO A 101 26.07 -9.78 -13.04
C PRO A 101 26.42 -10.03 -11.57
N LYS A 102 27.30 -11.00 -11.31
CA LYS A 102 27.66 -11.43 -9.95
C LYS A 102 28.27 -10.29 -9.14
N GLU A 103 28.98 -9.40 -9.80
CA GLU A 103 29.62 -8.21 -9.26
C GLU A 103 28.58 -7.27 -8.63
N VAL A 104 27.43 -7.06 -9.30
CA VAL A 104 26.32 -6.26 -8.76
C VAL A 104 25.74 -6.92 -7.51
N PHE A 105 25.54 -8.24 -7.55
CA PHE A 105 25.08 -8.99 -6.38
C PHE A 105 26.08 -8.91 -5.21
N TYR A 106 27.38 -9.06 -5.48
CA TYR A 106 28.41 -8.94 -4.45
C TYR A 106 28.49 -7.52 -3.90
N PHE A 107 28.33 -6.50 -4.73
CA PHE A 107 28.26 -5.11 -4.28
C PHE A 107 27.09 -4.91 -3.32
N VAL A 108 25.89 -5.39 -3.69
CA VAL A 108 24.68 -5.36 -2.86
C VAL A 108 24.90 -6.04 -1.53
N LYS A 109 25.47 -7.25 -1.55
CA LYS A 109 25.65 -8.10 -0.36
C LYS A 109 26.74 -7.54 0.57
N THR A 110 27.90 -7.20 0.03
CA THR A 110 29.08 -6.74 0.80
C THR A 110 28.80 -5.40 1.47
N HIS A 111 28.15 -4.46 0.78
CA HIS A 111 27.87 -3.12 1.31
C HIS A 111 26.44 -2.94 1.84
N SER A 112 25.70 -4.05 1.99
CA SER A 112 24.35 -4.09 2.55
C SER A 112 23.44 -3.01 1.96
N LEU A 113 23.40 -2.95 0.62
CA LEU A 113 22.61 -1.91 -0.06
C LEU A 113 21.12 -2.07 0.25
N THR A 114 20.45 -0.93 0.32
CA THR A 114 18.98 -0.86 0.30
C THR A 114 18.43 -0.94 -1.11
N VAL A 115 17.12 -1.21 -1.22
CA VAL A 115 16.42 -1.21 -2.50
C VAL A 115 16.55 0.16 -3.20
N ASN A 116 16.41 1.26 -2.47
CA ASN A 116 16.54 2.60 -3.04
C ASN A 116 17.95 2.90 -3.52
N GLU A 117 18.98 2.50 -2.76
CA GLU A 117 20.38 2.65 -3.18
C GLU A 117 20.67 1.85 -4.46
N LEU A 118 20.19 0.61 -4.57
CA LEU A 118 20.37 -0.19 -5.78
C LEU A 118 19.61 0.39 -6.98
N LYS A 119 18.40 0.91 -6.77
CA LYS A 119 17.63 1.61 -7.80
C LYS A 119 18.40 2.83 -8.34
N ILE A 120 18.92 3.66 -7.43
CA ILE A 120 19.72 4.83 -7.82
C ILE A 120 21.00 4.37 -8.52
N PHE A 121 21.68 3.35 -8.01
CA PHE A 121 22.89 2.81 -8.61
C PHE A 121 22.66 2.44 -10.09
N ILE A 122 21.66 1.60 -10.36
CA ILE A 122 21.36 1.12 -11.72
C ILE A 122 20.95 2.27 -12.64
N ASN A 123 20.10 3.19 -12.15
CA ASN A 123 19.65 4.34 -12.93
C ASN A 123 20.81 5.28 -13.28
N CYS A 124 21.63 5.65 -12.31
CA CYS A 124 22.78 6.52 -12.53
C CYS A 124 23.76 5.90 -13.51
N TRP A 125 23.97 4.59 -13.38
CA TRP A 125 24.86 3.85 -14.26
C TRP A 125 24.41 3.84 -15.71
N LYS A 126 23.15 3.48 -15.96
CA LYS A 126 22.57 3.43 -17.31
C LYS A 126 22.49 4.80 -17.97
N SER A 127 22.27 5.85 -17.19
CA SER A 127 22.20 7.23 -17.67
C SER A 127 23.56 7.92 -17.78
N GLY A 128 24.64 7.31 -17.28
CA GLY A 128 25.97 7.92 -17.24
C GLY A 128 26.08 9.11 -16.27
N THR A 129 25.19 9.21 -15.27
CA THR A 129 25.22 10.27 -14.26
C THR A 129 26.02 9.86 -13.03
N ASP A 130 26.56 10.84 -12.31
CA ASP A 130 27.30 10.58 -11.07
C ASP A 130 26.45 10.00 -9.95
N LEU A 131 27.04 9.09 -9.18
CA LEU A 131 26.40 8.50 -8.00
C LEU A 131 26.35 9.52 -6.85
N PRO A 132 25.28 9.51 -6.03
CA PRO A 132 25.24 10.32 -4.82
C PRO A 132 26.43 10.01 -3.88
N PRO A 133 26.92 10.98 -3.08
CA PRO A 133 28.18 10.83 -2.34
C PRO A 133 28.27 9.58 -1.45
N ASN A 134 27.18 9.21 -0.77
CA ASN A 134 27.16 8.03 0.09
C ASN A 134 27.26 6.71 -0.70
N LEU A 135 26.61 6.66 -1.86
CA LEU A 135 26.63 5.48 -2.73
C LEU A 135 27.94 5.39 -3.51
N HIS A 136 28.50 6.54 -3.90
CA HIS A 136 29.81 6.64 -4.49
C HIS A 136 30.89 6.07 -3.56
N LYS A 137 30.90 6.48 -2.28
CA LYS A 137 31.82 5.92 -1.27
C LYS A 137 31.72 4.40 -1.13
N LYS A 138 30.50 3.84 -1.17
CA LYS A 138 30.30 2.38 -1.15
C LYS A 138 30.85 1.73 -2.41
N ALA A 139 30.63 2.34 -3.58
CA ALA A 139 31.13 1.85 -4.86
C ALA A 139 32.67 1.89 -4.92
N GLU A 140 33.30 2.97 -4.47
CA GLU A 140 34.76 3.07 -4.34
C GLU A 140 35.32 1.99 -3.41
N ALA A 141 34.71 1.82 -2.22
CA ALA A 141 35.13 0.80 -1.25
C ALA A 141 34.95 -0.64 -1.76
N PHE A 142 34.07 -0.88 -2.73
CA PHE A 142 33.93 -2.16 -3.40
C PHE A 142 34.96 -2.38 -4.52
N GLY A 143 35.43 -1.29 -5.14
CA GLY A 143 36.19 -1.31 -6.38
C GLY A 143 35.34 -0.79 -7.53
N ILE A 144 35.27 0.53 -7.68
CA ILE A 144 34.43 1.18 -8.69
C ILE A 144 34.80 0.77 -10.11
N ASP A 145 36.06 0.42 -10.36
CA ASP A 145 36.53 -0.04 -11.68
C ASP A 145 35.93 -1.40 -12.08
N ILE A 146 35.71 -2.28 -11.10
CA ILE A 146 35.01 -3.57 -11.30
C ILE A 146 33.57 -3.30 -11.70
N LEU A 147 32.93 -2.30 -11.08
CA LEU A 147 31.58 -1.92 -11.47
C LEU A 147 31.61 -1.31 -12.88
N LYS A 148 32.57 -0.41 -13.18
CA LYS A 148 32.77 0.33 -14.46
C LYS A 148 32.93 -0.58 -15.67
N SER A 149 33.45 -1.78 -15.49
CA SER A 149 33.59 -2.75 -16.57
C SER A 149 32.28 -3.45 -16.97
N ILE A 150 31.21 -3.27 -16.19
CA ILE A 150 29.91 -3.91 -16.42
C ILE A 150 29.03 -3.03 -17.30
N ASP A 151 28.62 -3.58 -18.43
CA ASP A 151 27.57 -2.99 -19.25
C ASP A 151 26.18 -3.34 -18.68
N LEU A 152 25.63 -2.43 -17.87
CA LEU A 152 24.28 -2.59 -17.31
C LEU A 152 23.15 -2.29 -18.30
N THR A 153 23.43 -1.79 -19.51
CA THR A 153 22.39 -1.47 -20.51
C THR A 153 21.67 -2.71 -21.04
N LEU A 154 22.35 -3.87 -21.00
CA LEU A 154 21.81 -5.16 -21.41
C LEU A 154 20.86 -5.80 -20.38
N PHE A 155 20.74 -5.21 -19.20
CA PHE A 155 19.98 -5.76 -18.08
C PHE A 155 18.67 -4.99 -17.86
N PRO A 156 17.61 -5.64 -17.36
CA PRO A 156 16.33 -4.97 -17.12
C PRO A 156 16.44 -3.85 -16.09
N GLU A 157 15.49 -2.93 -16.13
CA GLU A 157 15.36 -1.91 -15.08
C GLU A 157 15.07 -2.57 -13.73
N PHE A 158 15.65 -2.04 -12.65
CA PHE A 158 15.42 -2.63 -11.33
C PHE A 158 13.97 -2.48 -10.91
N GLU A 159 13.33 -1.38 -11.33
CA GLU A 159 11.90 -1.16 -11.13
C GLU A 159 11.05 -2.30 -11.73
N GLU A 160 11.39 -2.76 -12.94
CA GLU A 160 10.68 -3.86 -13.59
C GLU A 160 10.84 -5.17 -12.81
N ILE A 161 12.04 -5.43 -12.29
CA ILE A 161 12.29 -6.60 -11.43
C ILE A 161 11.41 -6.53 -10.19
N LEU A 162 11.33 -5.38 -9.52
CA LEU A 162 10.50 -5.21 -8.33
C LEU A 162 9.02 -5.42 -8.65
N LEU A 163 8.51 -4.81 -9.72
CA LEU A 163 7.11 -4.95 -10.14
C LEU A 163 6.74 -6.39 -10.53
N GLN A 164 7.67 -7.14 -11.14
CA GLN A 164 7.42 -8.53 -11.53
C GLN A 164 7.54 -9.51 -10.36
N ASN A 165 8.38 -9.22 -9.36
CA ASN A 165 8.77 -10.19 -8.34
C ASN A 165 8.24 -9.92 -6.94
N CYS A 166 7.87 -8.67 -6.64
CA CYS A 166 7.42 -8.23 -5.33
C CYS A 166 5.93 -7.84 -5.38
N PRO A 167 4.99 -8.76 -5.08
CA PRO A 167 3.54 -8.53 -5.22
C PRO A 167 2.99 -7.32 -4.46
N LEU A 168 3.53 -7.02 -3.28
CA LEU A 168 3.02 -5.91 -2.45
C LEU A 168 3.54 -4.56 -2.95
N TYR A 169 4.77 -4.51 -3.45
CA TYR A 169 5.31 -3.37 -4.18
C TYR A 169 4.50 -3.08 -5.44
N TRP A 170 4.21 -4.11 -6.25
CA TRP A 170 3.30 -4.00 -7.40
C TRP A 170 1.94 -3.44 -7.01
N LEU A 171 1.34 -3.96 -5.92
CA LEU A 171 0.03 -3.52 -5.45
C LEU A 171 0.06 -2.04 -5.02
N SER A 172 1.10 -1.60 -4.32
CA SER A 172 1.24 -0.18 -3.95
C SER A 172 1.31 0.70 -5.19
N HIS A 173 2.19 0.37 -6.14
CA HIS A 173 2.35 1.13 -7.38
C HIS A 173 1.06 1.13 -8.22
N PHE A 174 0.33 0.02 -8.23
CA PHE A 174 -0.95 -0.08 -8.92
C PHE A 174 -1.99 0.87 -8.31
N ILE A 175 -2.05 0.94 -6.98
CA ILE A 175 -2.93 1.86 -6.25
C ILE A 175 -2.54 3.32 -6.51
N ASP A 176 -1.26 3.65 -6.42
CA ASP A 176 -0.76 5.03 -6.53
C ASP A 176 -0.98 5.65 -7.91
N LYS A 177 -1.15 4.83 -8.95
CA LYS A 177 -1.51 5.26 -10.31
C LYS A 177 -2.99 5.65 -10.48
N THR A 178 -3.80 5.54 -9.43
CA THR A 178 -5.25 5.81 -9.51
C THR A 178 -5.56 7.27 -9.27
N GLU A 179 -6.00 7.98 -10.32
CA GLU A 179 -6.42 9.37 -10.20
C GLU A 179 -7.90 9.49 -9.77
N SER A 180 -8.78 8.68 -10.38
CA SER A 180 -10.21 8.60 -10.07
C SER A 180 -10.77 7.21 -10.33
N VAL A 181 -11.58 6.68 -9.42
CA VAL A 181 -12.28 5.39 -9.61
C VAL A 181 -13.68 5.69 -10.11
N ALA A 182 -14.05 5.11 -11.26
CA ALA A 182 -15.37 5.25 -11.89
C ALA A 182 -15.87 6.70 -12.06
N GLY A 183 -14.97 7.67 -12.22
CA GLY A 183 -15.33 9.09 -12.38
C GLY A 183 -15.97 9.74 -11.14
N GLU A 184 -15.94 9.08 -9.97
CA GLU A 184 -16.51 9.61 -8.73
C GLU A 184 -15.63 10.71 -8.13
N ILE A 185 -16.19 11.91 -8.06
CA ILE A 185 -15.57 13.10 -7.48
C ILE A 185 -15.84 13.11 -5.96
N GLY A 186 -14.85 13.53 -5.17
CA GLY A 186 -15.02 13.71 -3.72
C GLY A 186 -14.75 12.47 -2.86
N LEU A 187 -14.36 11.34 -3.46
CA LEU A 187 -13.89 10.18 -2.69
C LEU A 187 -12.57 10.51 -1.98
N ASN A 188 -12.50 10.21 -0.69
CA ASN A 188 -11.25 10.31 0.07
C ASN A 188 -10.25 9.20 -0.34
N LYS A 189 -8.99 9.31 0.08
CA LYS A 189 -7.93 8.33 -0.25
C LYS A 189 -8.37 6.90 0.05
N THR A 190 -8.93 6.66 1.25
CA THR A 190 -9.39 5.33 1.65
C THR A 190 -10.45 4.78 0.70
N GLN A 191 -11.49 5.57 0.42
CA GLN A 191 -12.58 5.17 -0.48
C GLN A 191 -12.09 4.88 -1.90
N LYS A 192 -11.11 5.66 -2.41
CA LYS A 192 -10.49 5.38 -3.72
C LYS A 192 -9.79 4.03 -3.74
N VAL A 193 -9.00 3.69 -2.72
CA VAL A 193 -8.28 2.41 -2.68
C VAL A 193 -9.24 1.23 -2.56
N TYR A 194 -10.20 1.29 -1.64
CA TYR A 194 -11.19 0.22 -1.47
C TYR A 194 -12.11 0.10 -2.69
N GLY A 195 -12.46 1.22 -3.33
CA GLY A 195 -13.19 1.23 -4.59
C GLY A 195 -12.41 0.51 -5.70
N LEU A 196 -11.16 0.91 -5.93
CA LEU A 196 -10.29 0.34 -6.98
C LEU A 196 -10.09 -1.18 -6.86
N LEU A 197 -9.88 -1.67 -5.64
CA LEU A 197 -9.61 -3.09 -5.39
C LEU A 197 -10.90 -3.90 -5.20
N GLY A 198 -12.03 -3.22 -5.00
CA GLY A 198 -13.33 -3.80 -4.73
C GLY A 198 -14.10 -4.17 -6.00
N PRO A 199 -15.44 -4.22 -5.92
CA PRO A 199 -16.29 -4.48 -7.07
C PRO A 199 -16.07 -3.46 -8.20
N LEU A 200 -15.91 -3.97 -9.42
CA LEU A 200 -15.75 -3.14 -10.62
C LEU A 200 -16.88 -2.11 -10.73
N ALA A 201 -16.57 -0.90 -11.18
CA ALA A 201 -17.52 0.20 -11.31
C ALA A 201 -18.53 0.36 -10.14
N PHE A 202 -18.14 -0.02 -8.92
CA PHE A 202 -19.02 -0.02 -7.74
C PHE A 202 -20.35 -0.79 -7.93
N HIS A 203 -20.38 -1.79 -8.81
CA HIS A 203 -21.58 -2.61 -9.04
C HIS A 203 -21.84 -3.52 -7.82
N LYS A 204 -23.11 -3.82 -7.53
CA LYS A 204 -23.52 -4.62 -6.35
C LYS A 204 -22.97 -6.06 -6.33
N GLY A 205 -22.52 -6.58 -7.47
CA GLY A 205 -21.94 -7.92 -7.53
C GLY A 205 -20.53 -7.98 -6.94
N TYR A 206 -19.92 -9.16 -7.04
CA TYR A 206 -18.63 -9.45 -6.42
C TYR A 206 -17.46 -9.55 -7.40
N THR A 207 -17.66 -9.09 -8.65
CA THR A 207 -16.61 -9.11 -9.67
C THR A 207 -15.65 -7.94 -9.46
N THR A 208 -14.39 -8.26 -9.17
CA THR A 208 -13.30 -7.30 -8.96
C THR A 208 -12.33 -7.32 -10.15
N ILE A 209 -11.28 -6.49 -10.10
CA ILE A 209 -10.16 -6.58 -11.06
C ILE A 209 -9.43 -7.92 -10.97
N PHE A 210 -9.46 -8.62 -9.83
CA PHE A 210 -8.82 -9.92 -9.61
C PHE A 210 -9.68 -11.06 -10.14
N HIS A 211 -10.00 -10.97 -11.44
CA HIS A 211 -10.76 -11.96 -12.17
C HIS A 211 -9.83 -12.78 -13.10
N SER A 212 -10.18 -14.04 -13.31
CA SER A 212 -9.42 -14.94 -14.20
C SER A 212 -9.38 -14.48 -15.66
N TYR A 213 -10.31 -13.60 -16.06
CA TYR A 213 -10.36 -13.01 -17.40
C TYR A 213 -9.52 -11.75 -17.56
N THR A 214 -9.26 -11.01 -16.48
CA THR A 214 -8.67 -9.68 -16.57
C THR A 214 -7.34 -9.71 -17.32
N ARG A 215 -6.38 -10.50 -16.81
CA ARG A 215 -5.05 -10.56 -17.42
C ARG A 215 -5.09 -11.10 -18.86
N PRO A 216 -5.73 -12.24 -19.17
CA PRO A 216 -5.72 -12.76 -20.54
C PRO A 216 -6.44 -11.86 -21.55
N LEU A 217 -7.51 -11.17 -21.15
CA LEU A 217 -8.15 -10.17 -22.01
C LEU A 217 -7.21 -8.99 -22.29
N LEU A 218 -6.54 -8.47 -21.25
CA LEU A 218 -5.63 -7.35 -21.41
C LEU A 218 -4.42 -7.68 -22.30
N THR A 219 -3.97 -8.94 -22.34
CA THR A 219 -2.89 -9.36 -23.27
C THR A 219 -3.33 -9.41 -24.74
N LEU A 220 -4.63 -9.42 -25.02
CA LEU A 220 -5.18 -9.43 -26.39
C LEU A 220 -5.59 -8.04 -26.88
N ILE A 221 -5.79 -7.08 -25.96
CA ILE A 221 -6.26 -5.74 -26.29
C ILE A 221 -5.06 -4.84 -26.59
N SER A 222 -5.00 -4.31 -27.81
CA SER A 222 -4.01 -3.29 -28.18
C SER A 222 -4.31 -1.95 -27.51
N GLU A 223 -3.32 -1.05 -27.43
CA GLU A 223 -3.51 0.28 -26.83
C GLU A 223 -4.61 1.09 -27.54
N SER A 224 -4.71 0.99 -28.87
CA SER A 224 -5.74 1.68 -29.65
C SER A 224 -7.14 1.14 -29.34
N GLN A 225 -7.30 -0.18 -29.24
CA GLN A 225 -8.54 -0.82 -28.80
C GLN A 225 -8.87 -0.44 -27.35
N TYR A 226 -7.88 -0.38 -26.47
CA TYR A 226 -8.06 0.04 -25.07
C TYR A 226 -8.64 1.44 -24.98
N LYS A 227 -8.00 2.42 -25.64
CA LYS A 227 -8.45 3.82 -25.67
C LYS A 227 -9.84 3.95 -26.26
N PHE A 228 -10.14 3.18 -27.32
CA PHE A 228 -11.47 3.13 -27.93
C PHE A 228 -12.54 2.62 -26.95
N LEU A 229 -12.34 1.44 -26.34
CA LEU A 229 -13.29 0.83 -25.41
C LEU A 229 -13.48 1.69 -24.15
N TYR A 230 -12.40 2.22 -23.59
CA TYR A 230 -12.44 3.15 -22.46
C TYR A 230 -13.27 4.42 -22.78
N SER A 231 -13.07 4.99 -23.97
CA SER A 231 -13.86 6.16 -24.42
C SER A 231 -15.35 5.82 -24.59
N LYS A 232 -15.66 4.62 -25.10
CA LYS A 232 -17.05 4.18 -25.27
C LYS A 232 -17.75 3.89 -23.94
N ALA A 233 -17.05 3.29 -22.98
CA ALA A 233 -17.58 3.08 -21.63
C ALA A 233 -17.87 4.41 -20.92
N SER A 234 -16.91 5.34 -20.91
CA SER A 234 -17.04 6.63 -20.22
C SER A 234 -18.12 7.55 -20.81
N LYS A 235 -18.45 7.40 -22.09
CA LYS A 235 -19.51 8.18 -22.77
C LYS A 235 -20.87 7.49 -22.80
N ASN A 236 -21.05 6.36 -22.11
CA ASN A 236 -22.27 5.54 -22.18
C ASN A 236 -22.66 5.13 -23.62
N GLN A 237 -21.66 4.82 -24.46
CA GLN A 237 -21.81 4.43 -25.87
C GLN A 237 -21.43 2.97 -26.12
N TRP A 238 -21.53 2.12 -25.09
CA TRP A 238 -21.08 0.73 -25.16
C TRP A 238 -21.91 -0.13 -26.12
N ASP A 239 -23.21 0.15 -26.26
CA ASP A 239 -24.12 -0.60 -27.15
C ASP A 239 -23.97 -0.27 -28.65
N SER A 240 -22.80 0.25 -29.05
CA SER A 240 -22.54 0.59 -30.46
C SER A 240 -22.07 -0.64 -31.26
N PRO A 241 -22.43 -0.76 -32.56
CA PRO A 241 -22.02 -1.87 -33.40
C PRO A 241 -20.49 -2.08 -33.46
N SER A 242 -19.72 -1.00 -33.36
CA SER A 242 -18.26 -1.05 -33.35
C SER A 242 -17.71 -1.70 -32.08
N VAL A 243 -18.28 -1.43 -30.91
CA VAL A 243 -17.90 -2.11 -29.66
C VAL A 243 -18.22 -3.59 -29.73
N LYS A 244 -19.40 -3.96 -30.26
CA LYS A 244 -19.78 -5.36 -30.45
C LYS A 244 -18.78 -6.10 -31.34
N LYS A 245 -18.41 -5.50 -32.49
CA LYS A 245 -17.40 -6.06 -33.41
C LYS A 245 -16.05 -6.25 -32.72
N THR A 246 -15.56 -5.23 -32.00
CA THR A 246 -14.29 -5.33 -31.26
C THR A 246 -14.34 -6.42 -30.17
N CYS A 247 -15.45 -6.56 -29.44
CA CYS A 247 -15.63 -7.62 -28.45
C CYS A 247 -15.63 -9.03 -29.11
N GLU A 248 -16.26 -9.17 -30.29
CA GLU A 248 -16.25 -10.42 -31.05
C GLU A 248 -14.85 -10.79 -31.56
N GLU A 249 -14.06 -9.81 -32.00
CA GLU A 249 -12.66 -10.01 -32.41
C GLU A 249 -11.81 -10.50 -31.23
N ILE A 250 -11.87 -9.80 -30.09
CA ILE A 250 -11.18 -10.22 -28.85
C ILE A 250 -11.63 -11.63 -28.43
N PHE A 251 -12.93 -11.92 -28.54
CA PHE A 251 -13.48 -13.21 -28.14
C PHE A 251 -12.99 -14.38 -29.00
N LYS A 252 -12.75 -14.15 -30.29
CA LYS A 252 -12.22 -15.16 -31.22
C LYS A 252 -10.78 -15.54 -30.88
N GLU A 253 -9.99 -14.57 -30.42
CA GLU A 253 -8.59 -14.78 -30.04
C GLU A 253 -8.41 -15.40 -28.65
N LEU A 254 -9.48 -15.47 -27.84
CA LEU A 254 -9.41 -16.12 -26.53
C LEU A 254 -9.09 -17.62 -26.64
N PRO A 255 -8.10 -18.11 -25.87
CA PRO A 255 -7.76 -19.54 -25.84
C PRO A 255 -8.98 -20.41 -25.51
N HIS A 256 -9.19 -21.46 -26.30
CA HIS A 256 -10.36 -22.34 -26.15
C HIS A 256 -10.33 -23.17 -24.84
N ASN A 257 -9.17 -23.29 -24.20
CA ASN A 257 -8.96 -24.01 -22.95
C ASN A 257 -9.25 -23.16 -21.68
N MET A 258 -9.80 -21.96 -21.82
CA MET A 258 -10.19 -21.16 -20.67
C MET A 258 -11.39 -21.82 -19.96
N ILE A 259 -11.18 -22.28 -18.72
CA ILE A 259 -12.12 -23.09 -17.90
C ILE A 259 -13.50 -22.43 -17.71
N PHE A 260 -13.61 -21.13 -17.96
CA PHE A 260 -14.87 -20.41 -18.01
C PHE A 260 -14.88 -19.62 -19.32
N ARG A 261 -15.59 -20.07 -20.34
CA ARG A 261 -15.87 -19.23 -21.52
C ARG A 261 -17.28 -18.70 -21.34
N LYS A 262 -17.41 -17.47 -20.83
CA LYS A 262 -18.66 -16.73 -21.03
C LYS A 262 -18.86 -16.55 -22.54
N ASP A 263 -20.09 -16.39 -22.98
CA ASP A 263 -20.37 -15.96 -24.34
C ASP A 263 -19.82 -14.55 -24.63
N VAL A 264 -19.88 -14.12 -25.88
CA VAL A 264 -19.45 -12.77 -26.31
C VAL A 264 -20.13 -11.70 -25.44
N GLN A 265 -21.41 -11.89 -25.12
CA GLN A 265 -22.16 -10.96 -24.27
C GLN A 265 -21.57 -10.86 -22.87
N GLY A 266 -21.25 -11.98 -22.23
CA GLY A 266 -20.66 -12.00 -20.89
C GLY A 266 -19.24 -11.42 -20.84
N ILE A 267 -18.45 -11.55 -21.92
CA ILE A 267 -17.17 -10.83 -22.07
C ILE A 267 -17.41 -9.33 -22.23
N SER A 268 -18.36 -8.92 -23.06
CA SER A 268 -18.70 -7.52 -23.27
C SER A 268 -19.16 -6.85 -21.97
N GLN A 269 -19.99 -7.52 -21.17
CA GLN A 269 -20.42 -7.06 -19.84
C GLN A 269 -19.23 -6.90 -18.87
N PHE A 270 -18.30 -7.87 -18.87
CA PHE A 270 -17.11 -7.79 -18.02
C PHE A 270 -16.22 -6.61 -18.43
N LEU A 271 -15.95 -6.47 -19.73
CA LEU A 271 -15.14 -5.37 -20.25
C LEU A 271 -15.81 -4.02 -19.97
N PHE A 272 -17.12 -3.90 -20.14
CA PHE A 272 -17.86 -2.68 -19.79
C PHE A 272 -17.62 -2.30 -18.33
N LEU A 273 -17.84 -3.22 -17.39
CA LEU A 273 -17.62 -2.97 -15.97
C LEU A 273 -16.16 -2.61 -15.67
N PHE A 274 -15.21 -3.28 -16.32
CA PHE A 274 -13.78 -3.00 -16.17
C PHE A 274 -13.40 -1.59 -16.65
N PHE A 275 -13.83 -1.20 -17.85
CA PHE A 275 -13.53 0.13 -18.40
C PHE A 275 -14.29 1.24 -17.67
N SER A 276 -15.54 1.00 -17.27
CA SER A 276 -16.31 1.92 -16.41
C SER A 276 -15.72 2.05 -15.02
N HIS A 277 -14.90 1.11 -14.57
CA HIS A 277 -14.21 1.20 -13.28
C HIS A 277 -13.11 2.27 -13.26
N GLY A 278 -12.62 2.70 -14.43
CA GLY A 278 -11.58 3.73 -14.53
C GLY A 278 -10.15 3.20 -14.41
N ILE A 279 -9.91 1.93 -14.76
CA ILE A 279 -8.53 1.40 -14.82
C ILE A 279 -7.78 2.09 -15.97
N THR A 280 -6.58 2.62 -15.70
CA THR A 280 -5.75 3.28 -16.72
C THR A 280 -5.00 2.27 -17.58
N TRP A 281 -4.47 2.71 -18.73
CA TRP A 281 -3.65 1.85 -19.58
C TRP A 281 -2.39 1.38 -18.86
N GLU A 282 -1.74 2.25 -18.09
CA GLU A 282 -0.56 1.93 -17.29
C GLU A 282 -0.89 0.85 -16.24
N GLN A 283 -2.03 0.97 -15.56
CA GLN A 283 -2.52 -0.05 -14.63
C GLN A 283 -2.81 -1.38 -15.34
N ALA A 284 -3.38 -1.32 -16.55
CA ALA A 284 -3.61 -2.51 -17.36
C ALA A 284 -2.30 -3.19 -17.77
N GLN A 285 -1.28 -2.44 -18.17
CA GLN A 285 0.07 -2.96 -18.45
C GLN A 285 0.69 -3.60 -17.21
N MET A 286 0.52 -3.00 -16.03
CA MET A 286 0.99 -3.57 -14.77
C MET A 286 0.37 -4.95 -14.48
N ILE A 287 -0.91 -5.16 -14.79
CA ILE A 287 -1.56 -6.49 -14.64
C ILE A 287 -0.90 -7.53 -15.57
N GLN A 288 -0.49 -7.13 -16.78
CA GLN A 288 0.15 -8.02 -17.74
C GLN A 288 1.55 -8.47 -17.31
N LEU A 289 2.26 -7.66 -16.52
CA LEU A 289 3.58 -8.00 -15.97
C LEU A 289 3.56 -9.19 -15.01
N ILE A 290 2.42 -9.44 -14.35
CA ILE A 290 2.29 -10.59 -13.45
C ILE A 290 2.18 -11.86 -14.30
N ASN A 291 2.94 -12.91 -14.00
CA ASN A 291 2.79 -14.17 -14.72
C ASN A 291 1.43 -14.85 -14.46
N PRO A 292 0.96 -15.77 -15.33
CA PRO A 292 -0.36 -16.39 -15.21
C PRO A 292 -0.62 -17.07 -13.86
N ASP A 293 0.36 -17.80 -13.31
CA ASP A 293 0.21 -18.55 -12.06
C ASP A 293 0.08 -17.64 -10.84
N ASN A 294 0.88 -16.59 -10.78
CA ASN A 294 0.80 -15.58 -9.73
C ASN A 294 -0.51 -14.81 -9.82
N TRP A 295 -0.98 -14.48 -11.02
CA TRP A 295 -2.28 -13.83 -11.21
C TRP A 295 -3.43 -14.74 -10.75
N LYS A 296 -3.39 -16.02 -11.12
CA LYS A 296 -4.36 -17.03 -10.68
C LYS A 296 -4.40 -17.11 -9.15
N MET A 297 -3.24 -17.06 -8.50
CA MET A 297 -3.14 -17.06 -7.04
C MET A 297 -3.80 -15.81 -6.42
N LEU A 298 -3.57 -14.61 -6.98
CA LEU A 298 -4.25 -13.39 -6.51
C LEU A 298 -5.78 -13.49 -6.68
N CYS A 299 -6.25 -14.01 -7.81
CA CYS A 299 -7.67 -14.24 -8.06
C CYS A 299 -8.28 -15.23 -7.06
N GLN A 300 -7.55 -16.29 -6.71
CA GLN A 300 -7.99 -17.28 -5.71
C GLN A 300 -8.08 -16.65 -4.32
N PHE A 301 -7.07 -15.87 -3.94
CA PHE A 301 -7.08 -15.16 -2.66
C PHE A 301 -8.23 -14.17 -2.59
N ASP A 302 -8.48 -13.38 -3.65
CA ASP A 302 -9.57 -12.40 -3.66
C ASP A 302 -10.95 -13.04 -3.50
N LYS A 303 -11.17 -14.22 -4.13
CA LYS A 303 -12.41 -15.00 -4.01
C LYS A 303 -12.56 -15.69 -2.66
N ALA A 304 -11.45 -15.98 -1.96
CA ALA A 304 -11.49 -16.70 -0.70
C ALA A 304 -12.25 -15.86 0.36
N GLY A 305 -13.19 -16.49 1.07
CA GLY A 305 -13.96 -15.84 2.15
C GLY A 305 -15.18 -15.02 1.73
N GLY A 306 -15.60 -15.08 0.46
CA GLY A 306 -16.81 -14.39 -0.01
C GLY A 306 -16.57 -13.16 -0.90
N HIS A 307 -15.41 -13.12 -1.59
CA HIS A 307 -14.94 -12.05 -2.50
C HIS A 307 -14.37 -10.79 -1.83
N CYS A 308 -13.58 -10.01 -2.58
CA CYS A 308 -12.95 -8.74 -2.15
C CYS A 308 -11.95 -8.89 -0.99
N SER A 309 -11.38 -10.08 -0.80
CA SER A 309 -10.29 -10.28 0.17
C SER A 309 -9.08 -9.39 -0.15
N MET A 310 -8.80 -9.11 -1.42
CA MET A 310 -7.71 -8.21 -1.80
C MET A 310 -8.01 -6.76 -1.46
N ALA A 311 -9.25 -6.30 -1.65
CA ALA A 311 -9.66 -4.96 -1.24
C ALA A 311 -9.48 -4.75 0.27
N THR A 312 -9.92 -5.74 1.07
CA THR A 312 -9.78 -5.70 2.52
C THR A 312 -8.32 -5.69 2.95
N PHE A 313 -7.51 -6.58 2.37
CA PHE A 313 -6.10 -6.71 2.70
C PHE A 313 -5.26 -5.53 2.22
N GLY A 314 -5.28 -5.24 0.92
CA GLY A 314 -4.52 -4.18 0.28
C GLY A 314 -4.96 -2.78 0.73
N GLY A 315 -6.28 -2.58 0.88
CA GLY A 315 -6.84 -1.35 1.43
C GLY A 315 -6.30 -1.07 2.83
N PHE A 316 -6.35 -2.06 3.72
CA PHE A 316 -5.80 -1.90 5.08
C PHE A 316 -4.30 -1.59 5.08
N LEU A 317 -3.49 -2.31 4.31
CA LEU A 317 -2.04 -2.07 4.28
C LEU A 317 -1.70 -0.68 3.76
N ASN A 318 -2.36 -0.24 2.69
CA ASN A 318 -2.11 1.07 2.08
C ASN A 318 -2.64 2.22 2.94
N THR A 319 -3.91 2.19 3.35
CA THR A 319 -4.59 3.39 3.87
C THR A 319 -4.55 3.48 5.39
N GLU A 320 -4.66 2.32 6.07
CA GLU A 320 -4.66 2.29 7.52
C GLU A 320 -3.24 2.22 8.03
N THR A 321 -2.44 1.26 7.60
CA THR A 321 -1.11 1.12 8.19
C THR A 321 -0.08 2.05 7.56
N ASN A 322 -0.26 2.43 6.29
CA ASN A 322 0.75 3.10 5.46
C ASN A 322 2.08 2.31 5.46
N MET A 323 2.01 0.98 5.38
CA MET A 323 3.19 0.10 5.36
C MET A 323 3.96 0.16 4.05
N PHE A 324 3.32 0.60 2.98
CA PHE A 324 3.94 0.70 1.65
C PHE A 324 4.58 2.07 1.41
N ASP A 325 4.27 3.08 2.23
CA ASP A 325 4.74 4.46 2.04
C ASP A 325 6.12 4.67 2.69
N PRO A 326 7.20 4.91 1.91
CA PRO A 326 8.54 5.10 2.45
C PRO A 326 8.71 6.32 3.37
N VAL A 327 7.77 7.27 3.34
CA VAL A 327 7.78 8.48 4.18
C VAL A 327 7.06 8.24 5.52
N SER A 328 6.26 7.19 5.60
CA SER A 328 5.51 6.81 6.80
C SER A 328 6.43 6.28 7.90
N SER A 329 6.10 6.60 9.15
CA SER A 329 6.78 6.00 10.31
C SER A 329 6.50 4.50 10.47
N ASN A 330 5.48 3.98 9.78
CA ASN A 330 5.12 2.57 9.79
C ASN A 330 5.58 1.84 8.53
N TYR A 331 6.48 2.45 7.74
CA TYR A 331 7.02 1.82 6.55
C TYR A 331 7.73 0.51 6.91
N GLU A 332 7.37 -0.57 6.24
CA GLU A 332 7.94 -1.89 6.48
C GLU A 332 8.54 -2.42 5.15
N PRO A 333 9.83 -2.13 4.86
CA PRO A 333 10.50 -2.56 3.62
C PRO A 333 10.42 -4.07 3.39
N THR A 334 10.50 -4.87 4.45
CA THR A 334 10.40 -6.34 4.38
C THR A 334 9.02 -6.81 3.92
N VAL A 335 7.97 -6.04 4.20
CA VAL A 335 6.62 -6.29 3.71
C VAL A 335 6.49 -5.78 2.29
N ASN A 336 6.89 -4.54 2.01
CA ASN A 336 6.77 -3.94 0.67
C ASN A 336 7.50 -4.78 -0.40
N PHE A 337 8.72 -5.21 -0.11
CA PHE A 337 9.57 -5.99 -1.00
C PHE A 337 9.49 -7.50 -0.78
N MET A 338 8.43 -7.98 -0.14
CA MET A 338 8.15 -9.41 -0.02
C MET A 338 8.02 -10.02 -1.42
N THR A 339 8.73 -11.11 -1.69
CA THR A 339 8.72 -11.79 -2.98
C THR A 339 7.49 -12.69 -3.15
N TRP A 340 7.17 -13.06 -4.40
CA TRP A 340 6.11 -14.05 -4.67
C TRP A 340 6.31 -15.37 -3.95
N LYS A 341 7.55 -15.82 -3.79
CA LYS A 341 7.87 -17.08 -3.10
C LYS A 341 7.48 -16.99 -1.63
N GLU A 342 7.81 -15.89 -0.97
CA GLU A 342 7.44 -15.64 0.43
C GLU A 342 5.92 -15.50 0.58
N LEU A 343 5.27 -14.74 -0.30
CA LEU A 343 3.82 -14.57 -0.26
C LEU A 343 3.08 -15.91 -0.47
N LYS A 344 3.55 -16.76 -1.39
CA LYS A 344 2.99 -18.10 -1.61
C LYS A 344 2.99 -18.93 -0.32
N VAL A 345 4.12 -18.96 0.39
CA VAL A 345 4.24 -19.66 1.68
C VAL A 345 3.24 -19.13 2.71
N LEU A 346 3.04 -17.80 2.77
CA LEU A 346 2.05 -17.22 3.66
C LEU A 346 0.62 -17.58 3.28
N LEU A 347 0.28 -17.55 1.99
CA LEU A 347 -1.05 -17.86 1.49
C LEU A 347 -1.43 -19.33 1.70
N GLU A 348 -0.50 -20.28 1.56
CA GLU A 348 -0.77 -21.68 1.91
C GLU A 348 -1.13 -21.82 3.39
N LYS A 349 -0.36 -21.17 4.29
CA LYS A 349 -0.68 -21.13 5.72
C LYS A 349 -1.98 -20.39 6.05
N VAL A 350 -2.47 -19.52 5.16
CA VAL A 350 -3.75 -18.82 5.32
C VAL A 350 -4.92 -19.77 5.04
N LYS A 351 -4.77 -20.70 4.07
CA LYS A 351 -5.82 -21.69 3.76
C LYS A 351 -6.13 -22.62 4.93
N GLU A 352 -5.13 -22.88 5.78
CA GLU A 352 -5.27 -23.69 7.00
C GLU A 352 -5.93 -22.94 8.16
N SER A 353 -6.08 -21.61 8.06
CA SER A 353 -6.61 -20.79 9.14
C SER A 353 -8.14 -20.80 9.17
N PRO A 354 -8.79 -20.90 10.34
CA PRO A 354 -10.24 -20.75 10.46
C PRO A 354 -10.71 -19.30 10.28
N MET A 355 -9.80 -18.33 10.19
CA MET A 355 -10.13 -16.91 10.05
C MET A 355 -10.42 -16.54 8.58
N HIS A 356 -11.16 -15.44 8.39
CA HIS A 356 -11.32 -14.86 7.05
C HIS A 356 -9.94 -14.64 6.38
N PRO A 357 -9.74 -14.99 5.10
CA PRO A 357 -8.42 -15.01 4.46
C PRO A 357 -7.63 -13.71 4.57
N ALA A 358 -8.28 -12.56 4.33
CA ALA A 358 -7.66 -11.26 4.54
C ALA A 358 -7.18 -11.06 5.98
N SER A 359 -7.97 -11.47 6.98
CA SER A 359 -7.59 -11.37 8.40
C SER A 359 -6.38 -12.24 8.73
N ALA A 360 -6.39 -13.48 8.26
CA ALA A 360 -5.30 -14.41 8.47
C ALA A 360 -3.99 -13.92 7.83
N LEU A 361 -4.08 -13.36 6.61
CA LEU A 361 -2.90 -12.82 5.93
C LEU A 361 -2.35 -11.58 6.64
N VAL A 362 -3.21 -10.64 7.04
CA VAL A 362 -2.81 -9.47 7.83
C VAL A 362 -2.10 -9.92 9.11
N GLN A 363 -2.67 -10.88 9.85
CA GLN A 363 -2.07 -11.35 11.09
C GLN A 363 -0.68 -11.94 10.86
N LYS A 364 -0.51 -12.81 9.85
CA LYS A 364 0.79 -13.41 9.54
C LYS A 364 1.83 -12.39 9.08
N ILE A 365 1.43 -11.39 8.31
CA ILE A 365 2.33 -10.30 7.90
C ILE A 365 2.73 -9.46 9.11
N CYS A 366 1.76 -9.06 9.94
CA CYS A 366 2.01 -8.22 11.10
C CYS A 366 2.95 -8.91 12.11
N VAL A 367 2.92 -10.24 12.26
CA VAL A 367 3.87 -10.98 13.14
C VAL A 367 5.32 -10.70 12.75
N ASN A 368 5.59 -10.47 11.48
CA ASN A 368 6.94 -10.25 10.96
C ASN A 368 7.32 -8.75 10.90
N THR A 369 6.49 -7.86 11.45
CA THR A 369 6.72 -6.41 11.45
C THR A 369 7.23 -5.91 12.80
N THR A 370 7.92 -4.78 12.79
CA THR A 370 8.43 -4.14 14.01
C THR A 370 7.31 -3.56 14.89
N HIS A 371 6.13 -3.31 14.31
CA HIS A 371 4.97 -2.73 14.99
C HIS A 371 3.83 -3.73 15.26
N HIS A 372 4.14 -5.03 15.32
CA HIS A 372 3.18 -6.14 15.39
C HIS A 372 1.93 -5.88 16.24
N GLN A 373 2.10 -5.55 17.52
CA GLN A 373 0.97 -5.40 18.45
C GLN A 373 0.06 -4.21 18.09
N ASN A 374 0.65 -3.10 17.64
CA ASN A 374 -0.10 -1.90 17.27
C ASN A 374 -0.89 -2.13 15.98
N LEU A 375 -0.30 -2.84 15.02
CA LEU A 375 -0.92 -3.15 13.74
C LEU A 375 -2.09 -4.13 13.91
N LEU A 376 -1.95 -5.13 14.79
CA LEU A 376 -3.04 -6.04 15.11
C LEU A 376 -4.22 -5.35 15.81
N LYS A 377 -3.95 -4.47 16.78
CA LYS A 377 -5.01 -3.67 17.42
C LYS A 377 -5.73 -2.80 16.39
N ARG A 378 -4.97 -2.18 15.48
CA ARG A 378 -5.54 -1.38 14.40
C ARG A 378 -6.37 -2.21 13.43
N TRP A 379 -5.92 -3.42 13.09
CA TRP A 379 -6.70 -4.37 12.29
C TRP A 379 -8.02 -4.73 12.96
N GLN A 380 -8.01 -5.04 14.26
CA GLN A 380 -9.23 -5.35 15.01
C GLN A 380 -10.22 -4.19 14.98
N PHE A 381 -9.74 -2.95 15.18
CA PHE A 381 -10.58 -1.76 15.07
C PHE A 381 -11.18 -1.58 13.67
N VAL A 382 -10.36 -1.73 12.63
CA VAL A 382 -10.81 -1.60 11.24
C VAL A 382 -11.80 -2.70 10.88
N ARG A 383 -11.55 -3.94 11.27
CA ARG A 383 -12.49 -5.05 11.04
C ARG A 383 -13.85 -4.82 11.71
N ASN A 384 -13.86 -4.21 12.88
CA ASN A 384 -15.11 -3.90 13.59
C ASN A 384 -15.84 -2.68 12.99
N THR A 385 -15.16 -1.87 12.17
CA THR A 385 -15.71 -0.66 11.52
C THR A 385 -15.78 -0.78 9.99
N SER A 386 -15.32 -1.89 9.41
CA SER A 386 -15.13 -2.08 7.95
C SER A 386 -16.44 -1.96 7.18
N SER A 387 -17.53 -2.41 7.78
CA SER A 387 -18.89 -2.29 7.23
C SER A 387 -19.26 -0.83 6.90
N GLN A 388 -18.76 0.14 7.68
CA GLN A 388 -19.02 1.57 7.46
C GLN A 388 -18.30 2.10 6.22
N TRP A 389 -17.11 1.59 5.90
CA TRP A 389 -16.34 2.04 4.75
C TRP A 389 -16.97 1.52 3.45
N THR A 390 -17.29 0.22 3.41
CA THR A 390 -17.96 -0.39 2.25
C THR A 390 -19.39 0.13 2.05
N SER A 391 -20.10 0.50 3.12
CA SER A 391 -21.42 1.13 3.00
C SER A 391 -21.34 2.58 2.52
N SER A 392 -20.23 3.27 2.75
CA SER A 392 -20.01 4.66 2.29
C SER A 392 -19.59 4.76 0.82
N LEU A 393 -19.25 3.64 0.18
CA LEU A 393 -18.92 3.63 -1.24
C LEU A 393 -20.21 3.80 -2.06
N PRO A 394 -20.15 4.53 -3.19
CA PRO A 394 -21.24 4.54 -4.15
C PRO A 394 -21.68 3.11 -4.51
N GLN A 395 -22.96 2.94 -4.82
CA GLN A 395 -23.47 1.67 -5.33
C GLN A 395 -24.22 1.90 -6.62
N TYR A 396 -23.88 1.11 -7.63
CA TYR A 396 -24.49 1.16 -8.95
C TYR A 396 -25.25 -0.11 -9.26
N ALA A 397 -26.44 0.06 -9.84
CA ALA A 397 -27.15 -1.01 -10.51
C ALA A 397 -26.64 -1.10 -11.95
N PHE A 398 -26.20 -2.29 -12.36
CA PHE A 398 -25.77 -2.55 -13.73
C PHE A 398 -26.92 -3.15 -14.55
N HIS A 399 -27.30 -2.46 -15.61
CA HIS A 399 -28.31 -2.91 -16.57
C HIS A 399 -27.64 -3.61 -17.75
N ALA A 400 -27.58 -4.94 -17.68
CA ALA A 400 -26.80 -5.76 -18.60
C ALA A 400 -27.23 -5.73 -20.08
N GLN A 401 -28.48 -5.32 -20.35
CA GLN A 401 -29.00 -5.19 -21.72
C GLN A 401 -28.65 -3.84 -22.35
N THR A 402 -28.65 -2.77 -21.55
CA THR A 402 -28.47 -1.38 -22.02
C THR A 402 -27.08 -0.84 -21.75
N TYR A 403 -26.23 -1.61 -21.07
CA TYR A 403 -24.89 -1.21 -20.62
C TYR A 403 -24.90 0.14 -19.90
N LYS A 404 -25.80 0.28 -18.92
CA LYS A 404 -25.92 1.47 -18.08
C LYS A 404 -25.62 1.15 -16.62
N LEU A 405 -24.94 2.09 -15.98
CA LEU A 405 -24.74 2.11 -14.53
C LEU A 405 -25.63 3.20 -13.95
N GLU A 406 -26.59 2.80 -13.13
CA GLU A 406 -27.48 3.73 -12.44
C GLU A 406 -27.08 3.82 -10.97
N LYS A 407 -26.69 5.02 -10.53
CA LYS A 407 -26.37 5.28 -9.15
C LYS A 407 -27.63 5.05 -8.32
N LYS A 408 -27.54 4.19 -7.31
CA LYS A 408 -28.63 4.11 -6.34
C LYS A 408 -28.68 5.40 -5.55
N ILE A 409 -29.77 6.13 -5.69
CA ILE A 409 -30.12 7.18 -4.76
C ILE A 409 -30.39 6.46 -3.43
N GLU A 410 -29.66 6.81 -2.38
CA GLU A 410 -30.00 6.37 -1.03
C GLU A 410 -31.43 6.84 -0.75
N SER A 411 -32.40 5.94 -0.87
CA SER A 411 -33.68 6.16 -0.20
C SER A 411 -33.34 6.26 1.27
N SER A 412 -33.54 7.44 1.85
CA SER A 412 -33.51 7.66 3.29
C SER A 412 -34.13 6.45 3.97
N LEU A 413 -33.32 5.72 4.73
CA LEU A 413 -33.84 4.74 5.67
C LEU A 413 -34.94 5.46 6.48
N PRO A 414 -36.16 4.92 6.57
CA PRO A 414 -37.15 5.50 7.44
C PRO A 414 -36.52 5.51 8.82
N ILE A 415 -36.41 6.70 9.40
CA ILE A 415 -36.16 6.86 10.83
C ILE A 415 -37.21 5.98 11.49
N ARG A 416 -36.79 4.83 12.04
CA ARG A 416 -37.59 4.13 13.02
C ARG A 416 -37.74 5.09 14.17
N SER A 417 -38.85 5.82 14.18
CA SER A 417 -39.36 6.45 15.39
C SER A 417 -39.56 5.32 16.39
N SER A 418 -38.67 5.26 17.36
CA SER A 418 -38.91 4.58 18.61
C SER A 418 -40.12 5.23 19.28
N LEU A 419 -41.22 4.49 19.36
CA LEU A 419 -42.08 4.46 20.52
C LEU A 419 -41.82 3.13 21.23
#